data_AF-A0A8T4B872-F1
#
_entry.id   AF-A0A8T4B872-F1
#
_cell.length_a   1.000
_cell.length_b   1.000
_cell.length_c   1.000
_cell.angle_alpha   90.00
_cell.angle_beta   90.00
_cell.angle_gamma   90.00
#
_symmetry.space_group_name_H-M   'P 1'
#
loop_
_entity.id
_entity.type
_entity.pdbx_description
1 polymer ?
#
loop_
_entity_poly.entity_id
_entity_poly.type
_entity_poly.pdbx_seq_one_letter_code
_entity_poly.pdbx_strand_id
1 'polypeptide(L)'
;MSSVWIEYATSSPWIAAVMALTLLGPALIVFLERRKRLPRLVPWFYLVLVVPLQIWLLLLVTLQPGHYCQDPLQHSEFRAFYVWFLPFLPLLWHMAASPTVNHPYAYSLMLLLPMFVLFDLTVGNEMMHATYQSLHGSGMIFNYQQGPMNDCAWFDPTAYLSALRAKFRLDIVFIAVFLFGLVFARRRHR
;
A
#
# COMPACT_ATOMS: atom_id res chain seq x y z
N MET A 1 16.21 7.62 -8.80
CA MET A 1 15.90 6.88 -7.56
C MET A 1 15.67 5.37 -7.75
N SER A 2 15.40 4.85 -8.96
CA SER A 2 15.20 3.41 -9.21
C SER A 2 16.43 2.50 -9.05
N SER A 3 17.66 3.03 -9.15
CA SER A 3 18.90 2.24 -9.03
C SER A 3 19.29 1.92 -7.58
N VAL A 4 18.99 2.83 -6.65
CA VAL A 4 19.39 2.70 -5.23
C VAL A 4 18.61 1.58 -4.53
N TRP A 5 17.35 1.35 -4.89
CA TRP A 5 16.52 0.30 -4.29
C TRP A 5 16.91 -1.11 -4.72
N ILE A 6 17.32 -1.26 -5.99
CA ILE A 6 17.85 -2.55 -6.46
C ILE A 6 19.14 -2.83 -5.70
N GLU A 7 20.06 -1.87 -5.60
CA GLU A 7 21.31 -2.02 -4.84
C GLU A 7 21.08 -2.29 -3.34
N TYR A 8 20.14 -1.61 -2.68
CA TYR A 8 19.83 -1.81 -1.26
C TYR A 8 19.11 -3.14 -0.98
N ALA A 9 18.21 -3.57 -1.88
CA ALA A 9 17.54 -4.86 -1.78
C ALA A 9 18.48 -6.03 -2.13
N THR A 10 19.45 -5.85 -3.03
CA THR A 10 20.44 -6.88 -3.38
C THR A 10 21.62 -6.95 -2.42
N SER A 11 21.95 -5.85 -1.73
CA SER A 11 23.07 -5.82 -0.76
C SER A 11 22.75 -6.54 0.55
N SER A 12 21.47 -6.76 0.84
CA SER A 12 21.02 -7.42 2.05
C SER A 12 20.23 -8.71 1.74
N PRO A 13 20.81 -9.89 1.97
CA PRO A 13 20.17 -11.17 1.61
C PRO A 13 18.85 -11.41 2.36
N TRP A 14 18.68 -10.82 3.56
CA TRP A 14 17.44 -10.94 4.31
C TRP A 14 16.32 -10.07 3.72
N ILE A 15 16.63 -8.89 3.16
CA ILE A 15 15.62 -8.04 2.48
C ILE A 15 15.12 -8.76 1.23
N ALA A 16 16.03 -9.33 0.43
CA ALA A 16 15.68 -10.11 -0.75
C ALA A 16 14.82 -11.33 -0.41
N ALA A 17 15.16 -12.08 0.65
CA ALA A 17 14.38 -13.23 1.10
C ALA A 17 12.98 -12.83 1.57
N VAL A 18 12.86 -11.73 2.34
CA VAL A 18 11.56 -11.22 2.77
C VAL A 18 10.75 -10.74 1.56
N MET A 19 11.34 -10.01 0.62
CA MET A 19 10.66 -9.62 -0.63
C MET A 19 10.18 -10.84 -1.43
N ALA A 20 10.98 -11.88 -1.56
CA ALA A 20 10.53 -13.09 -2.25
C ALA A 20 9.33 -13.75 -1.53
N LEU A 21 9.38 -13.85 -0.19
CA LEU A 21 8.28 -14.37 0.62
C LEU A 21 7.01 -13.55 0.51
N THR A 22 7.13 -12.23 0.43
CA THR A 22 5.98 -11.33 0.31
C THR A 22 5.39 -11.34 -1.09
N LEU A 23 6.21 -11.42 -2.14
CA LEU A 23 5.76 -11.47 -3.52
C LEU A 23 5.20 -12.84 -3.93
N LEU A 24 5.77 -13.94 -3.43
CA LEU A 24 5.33 -15.32 -3.77
C LEU A 24 4.29 -15.88 -2.80
N GLY A 25 4.22 -15.35 -1.58
CA GLY A 25 3.36 -15.83 -0.51
C GLY A 25 1.87 -15.94 -0.89
N PRO A 26 1.23 -14.90 -1.46
CA PRO A 26 -0.18 -14.96 -1.81
C PRO A 26 -0.46 -16.01 -2.89
N ALA A 27 0.43 -16.13 -3.88
CA ALA A 27 0.33 -17.14 -4.93
C ALA A 27 0.47 -18.57 -4.35
N LEU A 28 1.41 -18.78 -3.42
CA LEU A 28 1.62 -20.07 -2.75
C LEU A 28 0.40 -20.48 -1.92
N ILE A 29 -0.19 -19.54 -1.16
CA ILE A 29 -1.40 -19.77 -0.37
C ILE A 29 -2.56 -20.20 -1.28
N VAL A 30 -2.79 -19.47 -2.38
CA VAL A 30 -3.83 -19.82 -3.35
C VAL A 30 -3.58 -21.20 -3.97
N PHE A 31 -2.32 -21.52 -4.30
CA PHE A 31 -1.96 -22.81 -4.86
C PHE A 31 -2.21 -23.98 -3.88
N LEU A 32 -1.82 -23.81 -2.61
CA LEU A 32 -2.04 -24.82 -1.56
C LEU A 32 -3.52 -24.98 -1.22
N GLU A 33 -4.28 -23.88 -1.21
CA GLU A 33 -5.73 -23.87 -1.02
C GLU A 33 -6.43 -24.67 -2.12
N ARG A 34 -6.08 -24.41 -3.39
CA ARG A 34 -6.62 -25.15 -4.54
C ARG A 34 -6.33 -26.65 -4.48
N ARG A 35 -5.20 -27.04 -3.90
CA ARG A 35 -4.84 -28.46 -3.66
C ARG A 35 -5.51 -29.07 -2.42
N LYS A 36 -6.31 -28.30 -1.67
CA LYS A 36 -6.88 -28.70 -0.37
C LYS A 36 -5.82 -29.16 0.63
N ARG A 37 -4.59 -28.66 0.49
CA ARG A 37 -3.44 -28.99 1.36
C ARG A 37 -3.10 -27.87 2.33
N LEU A 38 -3.85 -26.76 2.30
CA LEU A 38 -3.58 -25.62 3.16
C LEU A 38 -4.08 -25.92 4.58
N PRO A 39 -3.20 -25.96 5.60
CA PRO A 39 -3.63 -26.07 6.98
C PRO A 39 -4.41 -24.83 7.39
N ARG A 40 -5.47 -25.03 8.18
CA ARG A 40 -6.40 -23.97 8.61
C ARG A 40 -5.72 -22.77 9.30
N LEU A 41 -4.57 -22.99 9.93
CA LEU A 41 -3.82 -21.95 10.65
C LEU A 41 -2.90 -21.12 9.74
N VAL A 42 -2.50 -21.64 8.58
CA VAL A 42 -1.52 -20.97 7.70
C VAL A 42 -2.03 -19.61 7.19
N PRO A 43 -3.29 -19.45 6.77
CA PRO A 43 -3.82 -18.13 6.43
C PRO A 43 -3.72 -17.14 7.60
N TRP A 44 -4.09 -17.56 8.80
CA TRP A 44 -4.05 -16.68 9.96
C TRP A 44 -2.62 -16.29 10.32
N PHE A 45 -1.69 -17.23 10.26
CA PHE A 45 -0.27 -16.94 10.46
C PHE A 45 0.26 -15.94 9.43
N TYR A 46 -0.09 -16.10 8.15
CA TYR A 46 0.28 -15.17 7.10
C TYR A 46 -0.29 -13.77 7.36
N LEU A 47 -1.57 -13.68 7.76
CA LEU A 47 -2.23 -12.42 8.07
C LEU A 47 -1.61 -11.71 9.29
N VAL A 48 -1.19 -12.45 10.31
CA VAL A 48 -0.66 -11.86 11.56
C VAL A 48 0.84 -11.55 11.48
N LEU A 49 1.60 -12.31 10.70
CA LEU A 49 3.06 -12.14 10.61
C LEU A 49 3.49 -11.46 9.31
N VAL A 50 3.09 -12.02 8.17
CA VAL A 50 3.63 -11.62 6.86
C VAL A 50 3.03 -10.31 6.40
N VAL A 51 1.73 -10.09 6.59
CA VAL A 51 1.07 -8.83 6.22
C VAL A 51 1.62 -7.63 7.01
N PRO A 52 1.77 -7.67 8.34
CA PRO A 52 2.40 -6.57 9.07
C PRO A 52 3.85 -6.34 8.66
N LEU A 53 4.61 -7.41 8.38
CA LEU A 53 5.97 -7.29 7.88
C LEU A 53 6.01 -6.60 6.50
N GLN A 54 5.06 -6.90 5.60
CA GLN A 54 4.91 -6.21 4.31
C GLN A 54 4.62 -4.72 4.50
N ILE A 55 3.66 -4.40 5.36
CA ILE A 55 3.28 -3.01 5.66
C ILE A 55 4.49 -2.27 6.23
N TRP A 56 5.23 -2.88 7.16
CA TRP A 56 6.43 -2.27 7.72
C TRP A 56 7.51 -2.02 6.66
N LEU A 57 7.75 -2.96 5.75
CA LEU A 57 8.67 -2.76 4.64
C LEU A 57 8.23 -1.63 3.70
N LEU A 58 6.93 -1.56 3.38
CA LEU A 58 6.38 -0.47 2.58
C LEU A 58 6.60 0.88 3.25
N LEU A 59 6.34 0.96 4.56
CA LEU A 59 6.56 2.17 5.35
C LEU A 59 8.04 2.59 5.36
N LEU A 60 8.97 1.66 5.50
CA LEU A 60 10.40 1.98 5.44
C LEU A 60 10.82 2.59 4.10
N VAL A 61 10.19 2.16 3.01
CA VAL A 61 10.45 2.70 1.66
C VAL A 61 9.89 4.11 1.53
N THR A 62 8.70 4.38 2.09
CA THR A 62 7.98 5.64 1.89
C THR A 62 8.28 6.72 2.94
N LEU A 63 8.78 6.36 4.12
CA LEU A 63 9.10 7.30 5.21
C LEU A 63 10.46 8.01 5.03
N GLN A 64 11.05 8.00 3.84
CA GLN A 64 12.21 8.84 3.59
C GLN A 64 11.80 10.32 3.64
N PRO A 65 12.50 11.19 4.40
CA PRO A 65 12.14 12.59 4.58
C PRO A 65 12.44 13.36 3.28
N GLY A 66 11.58 13.21 2.29
CA GLY A 66 11.57 13.96 1.05
C GLY A 66 10.73 15.20 1.21
N HIS A 67 11.29 16.36 0.89
CA HIS A 67 10.60 17.64 0.89
C HIS A 67 9.52 17.61 -0.19
N TYR A 68 8.29 17.98 0.14
CA TYR A 68 7.18 17.96 -0.79
C TYR A 68 7.06 19.31 -1.49
N CYS A 69 8.12 19.69 -2.21
CA CYS A 69 8.29 21.05 -2.70
C CYS A 69 7.94 21.27 -4.16
N GLN A 70 8.18 20.29 -5.04
CA GLN A 70 7.94 20.53 -6.46
C GLN A 70 7.32 19.37 -7.23
N ASP A 71 7.29 18.15 -6.71
CA ASP A 71 6.73 17.03 -7.47
C ASP A 71 5.69 16.27 -6.65
N PRO A 72 4.41 16.22 -7.08
CA PRO A 72 3.62 15.00 -6.90
C PRO A 72 4.48 13.79 -7.31
N LEU A 73 4.42 12.67 -6.58
CA LEU A 73 5.23 11.46 -6.82
C LEU A 73 5.44 11.28 -8.31
N GLN A 74 6.69 11.38 -8.77
CA GLN A 74 6.95 11.22 -10.20
C GLN A 74 6.45 9.84 -10.63
N HIS A 75 5.90 9.73 -11.84
CA HIS A 75 5.34 8.46 -12.33
C HIS A 75 6.36 7.29 -12.28
N SER A 76 7.66 7.60 -12.28
CA SER A 76 8.76 6.65 -12.07
C SER A 76 8.77 6.03 -10.67
N GLU A 77 8.36 6.76 -9.64
CA GLU A 77 8.25 6.32 -8.25
C GLU A 77 6.99 5.48 -8.03
N PHE A 78 5.92 5.76 -8.78
CA PHE A 78 4.73 4.91 -8.87
C PHE A 78 5.04 3.47 -9.32
N ARG A 79 6.12 3.25 -10.08
CA ARG A 79 6.46 1.92 -10.63
C ARG A 79 6.78 0.89 -9.56
N ALA A 80 7.40 1.31 -8.45
CA ALA A 80 7.69 0.41 -7.34
C ALA A 80 6.40 -0.18 -6.75
N PHE A 81 5.31 0.61 -6.72
CA PHE A 81 4.02 0.17 -6.18
C PHE A 81 3.32 -0.86 -7.06
N TYR A 82 3.48 -0.82 -8.39
CA TYR A 82 2.97 -1.90 -9.27
C TYR A 82 3.61 -3.25 -8.94
N VAL A 83 4.91 -3.27 -8.60
CA VAL A 83 5.61 -4.49 -8.18
C VAL A 83 5.01 -5.06 -6.90
N TRP A 84 4.60 -4.20 -5.96
CA TRP A 84 3.93 -4.62 -4.73
C TRP A 84 2.47 -5.04 -4.93
N PHE A 85 1.79 -4.51 -5.95
CA PHE A 85 0.40 -4.89 -6.26
C PHE A 85 0.27 -6.26 -6.94
N LEU A 86 1.16 -6.55 -7.91
CA LEU A 86 1.15 -7.79 -8.70
C LEU A 86 1.00 -9.11 -7.90
N PRO A 87 1.72 -9.30 -6.77
CA PRO A 87 1.60 -10.47 -5.89
C PRO A 87 0.19 -10.80 -5.42
N PHE A 88 -0.67 -9.80 -5.31
CA PHE A 88 -2.01 -9.95 -4.78
C PHE A 88 -3.03 -10.33 -5.88
N LEU A 89 -2.67 -10.24 -7.16
CA LEU A 89 -3.54 -10.62 -8.29
C LEU A 89 -4.04 -12.07 -8.20
N PRO A 90 -3.21 -13.08 -7.89
CA PRO A 90 -3.69 -14.45 -7.74
C PRO A 90 -4.73 -14.59 -6.62
N LEU A 91 -4.56 -13.84 -5.52
CA LEU A 91 -5.46 -13.87 -4.37
C LEU A 91 -6.76 -13.12 -4.68
N LEU A 92 -6.70 -11.96 -5.35
CA LEU A 92 -7.86 -11.23 -5.89
C LEU A 92 -8.66 -12.10 -6.84
N TRP A 93 -7.99 -12.72 -7.82
CA TRP A 93 -8.61 -13.62 -8.77
C TRP A 93 -9.25 -14.82 -8.09
N HIS A 94 -8.56 -15.43 -7.13
CA HIS A 94 -9.12 -16.56 -6.39
C HIS A 94 -10.36 -16.18 -5.58
N MET A 95 -10.33 -15.04 -4.90
CA MET A 95 -11.49 -14.51 -4.16
C MET A 95 -12.69 -14.22 -5.09
N ALA A 96 -12.42 -13.65 -6.26
CA ALA A 96 -13.44 -13.25 -7.22
C ALA A 96 -14.01 -14.43 -8.02
N ALA A 97 -13.18 -15.35 -8.50
CA ALA A 97 -13.57 -16.38 -9.47
C ALA A 97 -13.85 -17.76 -8.87
N SER A 98 -13.38 -18.03 -7.63
CA SER A 98 -13.55 -19.36 -7.03
C SER A 98 -14.96 -19.52 -6.44
N PRO A 99 -15.69 -20.61 -6.77
CA PRO A 99 -17.02 -20.85 -6.20
C PRO A 99 -16.94 -21.05 -4.68
N THR A 100 -15.93 -21.82 -4.23
CA THR A 100 -15.68 -22.08 -2.81
C THR A 100 -14.36 -21.45 -2.37
N VAL A 101 -14.38 -20.77 -1.23
CA VAL A 101 -13.19 -20.21 -0.55
C VAL A 101 -13.28 -20.64 0.91
N ASN A 102 -12.31 -21.37 1.44
CA ASN A 102 -12.42 -21.92 2.79
C ASN A 102 -12.19 -20.85 3.87
N HIS A 103 -11.40 -19.81 3.55
CA HIS A 103 -11.00 -18.76 4.49
C HIS A 103 -11.33 -17.34 3.97
N PRO A 104 -12.61 -17.03 3.71
CA PRO A 104 -12.99 -15.78 3.04
C PRO A 104 -12.61 -14.53 3.84
N TYR A 105 -12.72 -14.55 5.16
CA TYR A 105 -12.38 -13.42 6.01
C TYR A 105 -10.87 -13.15 6.05
N ALA A 106 -10.07 -14.20 6.22
CA ALA A 106 -8.61 -14.08 6.24
C ALA A 106 -8.09 -13.53 4.92
N TYR A 107 -8.57 -14.05 3.78
CA TYR A 107 -8.17 -13.57 2.45
C TYR A 107 -8.65 -12.15 2.17
N SER A 108 -9.84 -11.78 2.63
CA SER A 108 -10.32 -10.40 2.50
C SER A 108 -9.42 -9.42 3.25
N LEU A 109 -8.98 -9.76 4.46
CA LEU A 109 -8.07 -8.92 5.25
C LEU A 109 -6.65 -8.89 4.69
N MET A 110 -6.14 -10.02 4.20
CA MET A 110 -4.84 -10.08 3.50
C MET A 110 -4.80 -9.24 2.23
N LEU A 111 -5.96 -9.04 1.59
CA LEU A 111 -6.09 -8.16 0.45
C LEU A 111 -6.27 -6.71 0.89
N LEU A 112 -7.22 -6.45 1.80
CA LEU A 112 -7.57 -5.09 2.20
C LEU A 112 -6.39 -4.36 2.86
N LEU A 113 -5.70 -4.96 3.83
CA LEU A 113 -4.70 -4.25 4.63
C LEU A 113 -3.50 -3.78 3.79
N PRO A 114 -2.81 -4.64 3.01
CA PRO A 114 -1.70 -4.19 2.17
C PRO A 114 -2.15 -3.24 1.07
N MET A 115 -3.32 -3.49 0.46
CA MET A 115 -3.86 -2.62 -0.59
C MET A 115 -4.21 -1.24 -0.07
N PHE A 116 -4.78 -1.18 1.14
CA PHE A 116 -5.07 0.08 1.82
C PHE A 116 -3.80 0.86 2.09
N VAL A 117 -2.76 0.22 2.61
CA VAL A 117 -1.47 0.89 2.86
C VAL A 117 -0.83 1.36 1.55
N LEU A 118 -0.84 0.54 0.50
CA LEU A 118 -0.35 0.95 -0.81
C LEU A 118 -1.12 2.15 -1.36
N PHE A 119 -2.45 2.15 -1.22
CA PHE A 119 -3.32 3.25 -1.64
C PHE A 119 -3.05 4.53 -0.83
N ASP A 120 -3.00 4.42 0.50
CA ASP A 120 -2.76 5.53 1.43
C ASP A 120 -1.41 6.21 1.15
N LEU A 121 -0.37 5.40 0.94
CA LEU A 121 0.98 5.89 0.67
C LEU A 121 1.15 6.52 -0.71
N THR A 122 0.27 6.18 -1.65
CA THR A 122 0.29 6.70 -3.03
C THR A 122 -0.77 7.77 -3.19
N VAL A 123 -1.99 7.37 -3.52
CA VAL A 123 -3.12 8.26 -3.82
C VAL A 123 -3.48 9.12 -2.59
N GLY A 124 -3.45 8.55 -1.39
CA GLY A 124 -3.75 9.28 -0.16
C GLY A 124 -2.77 10.42 0.09
N ASN A 125 -1.46 10.16 -0.02
CA ASN A 125 -0.43 11.18 0.10
C ASN A 125 -0.51 12.22 -1.03
N GLU A 126 -0.69 11.80 -2.28
CA GLU A 126 -0.90 12.73 -3.41
C GLU A 126 -2.08 13.67 -3.16
N MET A 127 -3.21 13.13 -2.70
CA MET A 127 -4.38 13.94 -2.36
C MET A 127 -4.07 14.92 -1.22
N MET A 128 -3.31 14.50 -0.22
CA MET A 128 -2.86 15.37 0.86
C MET A 128 -2.00 16.52 0.32
N HIS A 129 -1.02 16.23 -0.55
CA HIS A 129 -0.16 17.26 -1.16
C HIS A 129 -0.95 18.23 -2.02
N ALA A 130 -1.80 17.73 -2.92
CA ALA A 130 -2.63 18.56 -3.78
C ALA A 130 -3.58 19.46 -2.96
N THR A 131 -4.20 18.91 -1.91
CA THR A 131 -5.09 19.68 -1.04
C THR A 131 -4.31 20.74 -0.28
N TYR A 132 -3.14 20.40 0.29
CA TYR A 132 -2.31 21.36 1.01
C TYR A 132 -1.87 22.51 0.11
N GLN A 133 -1.35 22.20 -1.08
CA GLN A 133 -0.90 23.20 -2.05
C GLN A 133 -2.05 24.09 -2.53
N SER A 134 -3.26 23.54 -2.71
CA SER A 134 -4.43 24.35 -3.09
C SER A 134 -4.90 25.33 -2.00
N LEU A 135 -4.66 25.00 -0.72
CA LEU A 135 -5.07 25.83 0.42
C LEU A 135 -3.99 26.86 0.80
N HIS A 136 -2.72 26.45 0.80
CA HIS A 136 -1.59 27.26 1.24
C HIS A 136 -0.92 28.03 0.09
N GLY A 137 -1.09 27.59 -1.15
CA GLY A 137 -0.44 28.16 -2.33
C GLY A 137 0.96 27.63 -2.63
N SER A 138 1.53 26.80 -1.75
CA SER A 138 2.89 26.25 -1.87
C SER A 138 2.97 24.82 -1.30
N GLY A 139 4.02 24.09 -1.65
CA GLY A 139 4.37 22.79 -1.05
C GLY A 139 4.78 22.89 0.42
N MET A 140 5.08 21.73 1.03
CA MET A 140 5.40 21.61 2.46
C MET A 140 6.84 21.11 2.69
N ILE A 141 7.57 21.82 3.56
CA ILE A 141 8.86 21.39 4.11
C ILE A 141 8.70 20.91 5.55
N PHE A 142 9.13 19.67 5.82
CA PHE A 142 9.20 19.12 7.17
C PHE A 142 10.56 19.35 7.86
N ASN A 143 11.61 19.68 7.11
CA ASN A 143 12.94 19.88 7.66
C ASN A 143 13.30 21.37 7.83
N TYR A 144 13.40 21.80 9.09
CA TYR A 144 13.78 23.15 9.47
C TYR A 144 15.16 23.58 9.00
N GLN A 145 16.06 22.65 8.68
CA GLN A 145 17.41 22.97 8.24
C GLN A 145 17.49 23.52 6.81
N GLN A 146 16.45 23.31 5.99
CA GLN A 146 16.53 23.61 4.57
C GLN A 146 15.97 24.98 4.17
N GLY A 147 15.35 25.71 5.12
CA GLY A 147 14.78 27.03 4.89
C GLY A 147 13.61 27.03 3.90
N PRO A 148 12.87 28.14 3.77
CA PRO A 148 11.84 28.27 2.73
C PRO A 148 12.50 28.26 1.34
N MET A 149 11.98 27.43 0.44
CA MET A 149 12.38 27.39 -0.97
C MET A 149 11.31 28.08 -1.82
N ASN A 150 11.64 28.47 -3.05
CA ASN A 150 10.74 29.27 -3.91
C ASN A 150 9.31 28.72 -4.04
N ASP A 151 9.13 27.39 -3.98
CA ASP A 151 7.82 26.72 -4.15
C ASP A 151 7.30 26.07 -2.85
N CYS A 152 7.95 26.35 -1.72
CA CYS A 152 7.79 25.59 -0.49
C CYS A 152 7.84 26.48 0.75
N ALA A 153 6.77 26.44 1.54
CA ALA A 153 6.68 27.23 2.75
C ALA A 153 6.86 26.39 4.00
N TRP A 154 7.02 27.09 5.11
CA TRP A 154 6.96 26.51 6.44
C TRP A 154 5.63 25.80 6.68
N PHE A 155 5.67 24.78 7.52
CA PHE A 155 4.50 23.98 7.89
C PHE A 155 3.37 24.84 8.46
N ASP A 156 2.23 24.88 7.78
CA ASP A 156 0.98 25.43 8.32
C ASP A 156 0.09 24.30 8.87
N PRO A 157 -0.15 24.26 10.20
CA PRO A 157 -0.96 23.21 10.81
C PRO A 157 -2.41 23.21 10.34
N THR A 158 -2.96 24.36 9.93
CA THR A 158 -4.39 24.48 9.57
C THR A 158 -4.68 23.92 8.18
N ALA A 159 -3.85 24.28 7.20
CA ALA A 159 -3.85 23.70 5.86
C ALA A 159 -3.52 22.19 5.91
N TYR A 160 -2.56 21.78 6.76
CA TYR A 160 -2.20 20.38 6.95
C TYR A 160 -3.34 19.54 7.51
N LEU A 161 -4.02 19.99 8.57
CA LEU A 161 -5.17 19.27 9.13
C LEU A 161 -6.32 19.14 8.12
N SER A 162 -6.52 20.15 7.28
CA SER A 162 -7.53 20.12 6.22
C SER A 162 -7.17 19.12 5.12
N ALA A 163 -5.89 19.10 4.71
CA ALA A 163 -5.35 18.12 3.77
C ALA A 163 -5.43 16.69 4.31
N LEU A 164 -5.11 16.47 5.59
CA LEU A 164 -5.27 15.16 6.26
C LEU A 164 -6.73 14.71 6.27
N ARG A 165 -7.70 15.61 6.53
CA ARG A 165 -9.12 15.25 6.45
C ARG A 165 -9.53 14.84 5.04
N ALA A 166 -8.99 15.50 4.01
CA ALA A 166 -9.26 15.12 2.62
C ALA A 166 -8.69 13.72 2.31
N LYS A 167 -7.46 13.44 2.75
CA LYS A 167 -6.84 12.11 2.69
C LYS A 167 -7.72 11.06 3.40
N PHE A 168 -8.09 11.28 4.67
CA PHE A 168 -8.93 10.34 5.42
C PHE A 168 -10.29 10.07 4.78
N ARG A 169 -10.92 11.07 4.15
CA ARG A 169 -12.16 10.85 3.41
C ARG A 169 -11.94 9.91 2.22
N LEU A 170 -10.84 10.07 1.50
CA LEU A 170 -10.48 9.22 0.38
C LEU A 170 -10.19 7.78 0.84
N ASP A 171 -9.51 7.61 1.97
CA ASP A 171 -9.25 6.33 2.61
C ASP A 171 -10.54 5.57 2.96
N ILE A 172 -11.52 6.28 3.55
CA ILE A 172 -12.84 5.71 3.85
C ILE A 172 -13.54 5.26 2.56
N VAL A 173 -13.50 6.08 1.51
CA VAL A 173 -14.09 5.73 0.20
C VAL A 173 -13.41 4.49 -0.38
N PHE A 174 -12.09 4.41 -0.32
CA PHE A 174 -11.35 3.24 -0.78
C PHE A 174 -11.79 1.97 -0.04
N ILE A 175 -11.81 2.00 1.30
CA ILE A 175 -12.23 0.85 2.11
C ILE A 175 -13.66 0.43 1.74
N ALA A 176 -14.57 1.39 1.63
CA ALA A 176 -15.96 1.12 1.25
C ALA A 176 -16.03 0.45 -0.13
N VAL A 177 -15.45 1.06 -1.16
CA VAL A 177 -15.46 0.55 -2.54
C VAL A 177 -14.83 -0.84 -2.62
N PHE A 178 -13.71 -1.06 -1.92
CA PHE A 178 -13.01 -2.33 -1.91
C PHE A 178 -13.85 -3.45 -1.28
N LEU A 179 -14.44 -3.19 -0.11
CA LEU A 179 -15.32 -4.15 0.56
C LEU A 179 -16.59 -4.43 -0.25
N PHE A 180 -17.22 -3.41 -0.81
CA PHE A 180 -18.38 -3.58 -1.69
C PHE A 180 -18.02 -4.41 -2.94
N GLY A 181 -16.87 -4.14 -3.55
CA GLY A 181 -16.36 -4.91 -4.69
C GLY A 181 -16.14 -6.37 -4.35
N LEU A 182 -15.52 -6.68 -3.20
CA LEU A 182 -15.35 -8.05 -2.73
C LEU A 182 -16.69 -8.75 -2.47
N VAL A 183 -17.63 -8.09 -1.78
CA VAL A 183 -18.95 -8.65 -1.49
C VAL A 183 -19.73 -8.93 -2.78
N PHE A 184 -19.71 -7.98 -3.73
CA PHE A 184 -20.38 -8.14 -5.01
C PHE A 184 -19.79 -9.30 -5.82
N ALA A 185 -18.45 -9.40 -5.90
CA ALA A 185 -17.77 -10.50 -6.55
C ALA A 185 -18.13 -11.85 -5.91
N ARG A 186 -18.22 -11.94 -4.58
CA ARG A 186 -18.60 -13.16 -3.87
C ARG A 186 -20.07 -13.55 -4.07
N ARG A 187 -20.98 -12.57 -4.18
CA ARG A 187 -22.40 -12.84 -4.42
C ARG A 187 -22.67 -13.43 -5.79
N ARG A 188 -21.87 -13.13 -6.81
CA ARG A 188 -22.02 -13.69 -8.16
C ARG A 188 -21.87 -15.22 -8.24
N HIS A 189 -21.22 -15.82 -7.24
CA HIS A 189 -20.92 -17.26 -7.19
C HIS A 189 -21.75 -18.03 -6.16
N ARG A 190 -22.69 -17.37 -5.46
CA ARG A 190 -23.69 -18.01 -4.61
C ARG A 190 -24.99 -18.17 -5.38
#